data_AF-A0A6M3K0Z6-F1
#
_entry.id   AF-A0A6M3K0Z6-F1
#
_cell.length_a   1.000
_cell.length_b   1.000
_cell.length_c   1.000
_cell.angle_alpha   90.00
_cell.angle_beta   90.00
_cell.angle_gamma   90.00
#
_symmetry.space_group_name_H-M   'P 1'
#
loop_
_entity.id
_entity.type
_entity.pdbx_description
1 polymer ?
#
loop_
_entity_poly.entity_id
_entity_poly.type
_entity_poly.pdbx_seq_one_letter_code
_entity_poly.pdbx_strand_id
1 'polypeptide(L)'
;MGTTIDDLARLKQKAEKLQSQKDRAQGALDETKETLKKEFQCESLGDAKKLLSKLEEELEEKQMAFDGALEEFGKEFEDALR
;
A
#
# COMPACT_ATOMS: atom_id res chain seq x y z
N MET A 1 42.36 18.37 24.08
CA MET A 1 42.50 17.89 22.69
C MET A 1 41.50 18.68 21.86
N GLY A 2 41.99 19.61 21.04
CA GLY A 2 41.13 20.46 20.22
C GLY A 2 40.68 19.71 18.96
N THR A 3 39.41 19.86 18.59
CA THR A 3 38.85 19.37 17.34
C THR A 3 39.70 19.90 16.18
N THR A 4 40.25 18.99 15.38
CA THR A 4 41.10 19.40 14.25
C THR A 4 40.25 19.88 13.08
N ILE A 5 40.84 20.61 12.14
CA ILE A 5 40.17 21.02 10.89
C ILE A 5 39.66 19.78 10.13
N ASP A 6 40.40 18.67 10.19
CA ASP A 6 40.00 17.40 9.57
C ASP A 6 38.78 16.78 10.24
N ASP A 7 38.66 16.89 11.57
CA ASP A 7 37.46 16.44 12.30
C ASP A 7 36.23 17.26 11.91
N LEU A 8 36.39 18.58 11.75
CA LEU A 8 35.33 19.47 11.25
C LEU A 8 34.91 19.12 9.82
N ALA A 9 35.87 18.85 8.93
CA ALA A 9 35.59 18.46 7.55
C ALA A 9 34.83 17.12 7.47
N ARG A 10 35.24 16.13 8.27
CA ARG A 10 34.55 14.83 8.37
C ARG A 10 33.13 14.97 8.91
N LEU A 11 32.93 15.79 9.95
CA LEU A 11 31.61 16.05 10.51
C LEU A 11 30.70 16.73 9.49
N LYS A 12 31.20 17.71 8.73
CA LYS A 12 30.46 18.37 7.66
C LYS A 12 30.03 17.38 6.58
N GLN A 13 30.96 16.56 6.06
CA GLN A 13 30.64 15.54 5.07
C GLN A 13 29.58 14.55 5.57
N LYS A 14 29.66 14.14 6.84
CA LYS A 14 28.68 13.25 7.45
C LYS A 14 27.30 13.92 7.56
N ALA A 15 27.26 15.18 7.97
CA ALA A 15 26.02 15.95 8.03
C ALA A 15 25.38 16.11 6.65
N GLU A 16 26.16 16.45 5.62
CA GLU A 16 25.68 16.56 4.23
C GLU A 16 25.14 15.23 3.71
N LYS A 17 25.83 14.11 4.00
CA LYS A 17 25.37 12.77 3.63
C LYS A 17 24.05 12.42 4.32
N LEU A 18 23.94 12.70 5.62
CA LEU A 18 22.71 12.46 6.38
C LEU A 18 21.56 13.33 5.88
N GLN A 19 21.83 14.59 5.55
CA GLN A 19 20.84 15.50 4.97
C GLN A 19 20.30 14.97 3.64
N SER A 20 21.20 14.57 2.73
CA SER A 20 20.81 13.94 1.45
C SER A 20 20.01 12.64 1.64
N GLN A 21 20.32 11.84 2.67
CA GLN A 21 19.54 10.64 2.98
C GLN A 21 18.15 10.98 3.52
N LYS A 22 18.06 11.96 4.42
CA LYS A 22 16.79 12.46 4.97
C LYS A 22 15.88 12.97 3.85
N ASP A 23 16.41 13.80 2.94
CA ASP A 23 15.62 14.41 1.88
C ASP A 23 15.06 13.36 0.91
N ARG A 24 15.88 12.34 0.57
CA ARG A 24 15.41 11.20 -0.22
C ARG A 24 14.33 10.38 0.49
N ALA A 25 14.51 10.12 1.78
CA ALA A 25 13.52 9.38 2.57
C ALA A 25 12.20 10.16 2.70
N GLN A 26 12.27 11.48 2.85
CA GLN A 26 11.11 12.34 2.91
C GLN A 26 10.34 12.35 1.57
N GLY A 27 11.05 12.51 0.44
CA GLY A 27 10.42 12.47 -0.88
C GLY A 27 9.69 11.15 -1.14
N ALA A 28 10.33 10.02 -0.85
CA ALA A 28 9.70 8.70 -1.00
C ALA A 28 8.46 8.52 -0.11
N LEU A 29 8.50 9.06 1.12
CA LEU A 29 7.35 9.03 2.03
C LEU A 29 6.18 9.86 1.48
N ASP A 30 6.46 11.03 0.92
CA ASP A 30 5.44 11.92 0.38
C ASP A 30 4.81 11.35 -0.90
N GLU A 31 5.61 10.82 -1.82
CA GLU A 31 5.12 10.09 -3.01
C GLU A 31 4.22 8.90 -2.64
N THR A 32 4.62 8.14 -1.61
CA THR A 32 3.83 7.00 -1.12
C THR A 32 2.48 7.46 -0.56
N LYS A 33 2.46 8.54 0.21
CA LYS A 33 1.21 9.11 0.76
C LYS A 33 0.31 9.64 -0.34
N GLU A 34 0.87 10.36 -1.32
CA GLU A 34 0.10 10.85 -2.46
C GLU A 34 -0.52 9.71 -3.27
N THR A 35 0.24 8.63 -3.50
CA THR A 35 -0.26 7.44 -4.20
C THR A 35 -1.44 6.81 -3.45
N LEU A 36 -1.28 6.57 -2.13
CA LEU A 36 -2.34 6.02 -1.29
C LEU A 36 -3.61 6.89 -1.31
N LYS A 37 -3.44 8.21 -1.27
CA LYS A 37 -4.57 9.15 -1.31
C LYS A 37 -5.22 9.22 -2.69
N LYS A 38 -4.44 9.24 -3.77
CA LYS A 38 -4.95 9.41 -5.13
C LYS A 38 -5.66 8.16 -5.65
N GLU A 39 -5.05 7.00 -5.45
CA GLU A 39 -5.56 5.73 -6.01
C GLU A 39 -6.61 5.09 -5.11
N PHE A 40 -6.43 5.21 -3.79
CA PHE A 40 -7.23 4.47 -2.82
C PHE A 40 -7.96 5.36 -1.81
N GLN A 41 -7.84 6.69 -1.93
CA GLN A 41 -8.43 7.67 -0.99
C GLN A 41 -8.03 7.44 0.47
N CYS A 42 -6.88 6.79 0.70
CA CYS A 42 -6.37 6.48 2.02
C CYS A 42 -5.44 7.59 2.52
N GLU A 43 -5.68 8.09 3.74
CA GLU A 43 -4.83 9.12 4.35
C GLU A 43 -3.66 8.52 5.14
N SER A 44 -3.75 7.23 5.49
CA SER A 44 -2.72 6.52 6.22
C SER A 44 -2.55 5.08 5.73
N LEU A 45 -1.41 4.48 6.10
CA LEU A 45 -1.18 3.05 5.90
C LEU A 45 -2.22 2.20 6.67
N GLY A 46 -2.72 2.70 7.80
CA GLY A 46 -3.77 2.05 8.57
C GLY A 46 -5.09 1.98 7.79
N ASP A 47 -5.46 3.07 7.13
CA ASP A 47 -6.67 3.12 6.29
C ASP A 47 -6.53 2.20 5.08
N ALA A 48 -5.36 2.19 4.44
CA ALA A 48 -5.07 1.29 3.33
C ALA A 48 -5.21 -0.19 3.72
N LYS A 49 -4.74 -0.57 4.92
CA LYS A 49 -4.91 -1.94 5.44
C LYS A 49 -6.37 -2.29 5.70
N LYS A 50 -7.15 -1.36 6.26
CA LYS A 50 -8.59 -1.58 6.49
C LYS A 50 -9.35 -1.72 5.17
N LEU A 51 -9.02 -0.88 4.18
CA LEU A 51 -9.61 -0.96 2.85
C LEU A 51 -9.28 -2.31 2.19
N LEU A 52 -8.03 -2.76 2.27
CA LEU A 52 -7.62 -4.06 1.74
C LEU A 52 -8.45 -5.20 2.35
N SER A 53 -8.54 -5.26 3.68
CA SER A 53 -9.34 -6.27 4.39
C SER A 53 -10.82 -6.25 3.95
N LYS A 54 -11.41 -5.06 3.78
CA LYS A 54 -12.81 -4.93 3.33
C LYS A 54 -13.00 -5.43 1.90
N LEU A 55 -12.05 -5.14 1.01
CA LEU A 55 -12.11 -5.59 -0.38
C LEU A 55 -11.91 -7.11 -0.50
N GLU A 56 -11.07 -7.70 0.35
CA GLU A 56 -10.90 -9.15 0.43
C GLU A 56 -12.20 -9.85 0.86
N GLU A 57 -12.85 -9.36 1.91
CA GLU A 57 -14.15 -9.86 2.37
C GLU A 57 -15.24 -9.70 1.28
N GLU A 58 -15.35 -8.52 0.66
CA GLU A 58 -16.32 -8.29 -0.42
C GLU A 58 -16.06 -9.21 -1.63
N LEU A 59 -14.80 -9.45 -1.98
CA LEU A 59 -14.45 -10.35 -3.07
C LEU A 59 -14.89 -11.79 -2.78
N GLU A 60 -14.60 -12.29 -1.59
CA GLU A 60 -14.99 -13.64 -1.17
C GLU A 60 -16.51 -13.81 -1.19
N GLU A 61 -17.26 -12.85 -0.62
CA GLU A 61 -18.72 -12.85 -0.65
C GLU A 61 -19.28 -12.89 -2.08
N LYS A 62 -18.72 -12.08 -2.98
CA LYS A 62 -19.18 -12.03 -4.38
C LYS A 62 -18.82 -13.29 -5.16
N GLN A 63 -17.67 -13.91 -4.88
CA GLN A 63 -17.29 -15.20 -5.47
C GLN A 63 -18.24 -16.31 -5.03
N MET A 64 -18.53 -16.41 -3.73
CA MET A 64 -19.50 -17.38 -3.21
C MET A 64 -20.89 -17.18 -3.82
N ALA A 65 -21.35 -15.94 -3.92
CA ALA A 65 -22.64 -15.63 -4.54
C ALA A 65 -22.67 -15.99 -6.02
N PHE A 66 -21.57 -15.77 -6.75
CA PHE A 66 -21.43 -16.14 -8.15
C PHE A 66 -21.44 -17.66 -8.33
N ASP A 67 -20.70 -18.40 -7.51
CA ASP A 67 -20.65 -19.86 -7.56
C ASP A 67 -22.02 -20.48 -7.25
N GLY A 68 -22.74 -19.92 -6.25
CA GLY A 68 -24.11 -20.33 -5.95
C GLY A 68 -25.08 -20.07 -7.12
N ALA A 69 -24.99 -18.89 -7.75
CA ALA A 69 -25.81 -18.57 -8.91
C ALA A 69 -25.50 -19.46 -10.13
N LEU A 70 -24.23 -19.84 -10.33
CA LEU A 70 -23.84 -20.81 -11.35
C LEU A 70 -24.44 -22.20 -11.08
N GLU A 71 -24.42 -22.64 -9.83
CA GLU A 71 -25.01 -23.93 -9.45
C GLU A 71 -26.52 -23.95 -9.66
N GLU A 72 -27.22 -22.89 -9.24
CA GLU A 72 -28.67 -22.74 -9.47
C GLU A 72 -29.00 -22.71 -10.96
N PHE A 73 -28.27 -21.93 -11.75
CA PHE A 73 -28.43 -21.88 -13.20
C PHE A 73 -28.21 -23.26 -13.83
N GLY A 74 -27.19 -24.00 -13.40
CA GLY A 74 -26.92 -25.35 -13.90
C GLY A 74 -28.08 -26.32 -13.64
N LYS A 75 -28.69 -26.26 -12.45
CA LYS A 75 -29.86 -27.07 -12.10
C LYS A 75 -31.09 -26.70 -12.93
N GLU A 76 -31.41 -25.41 -13.04
CA GLU A 76 -32.54 -24.95 -13.86
C GLU A 76 -32.36 -25.34 -15.33
N PHE A 77 -31.13 -25.26 -15.84
CA PHE A 77 -30.81 -25.61 -17.21
C PHE A 77 -30.92 -27.12 -17.47
N GLU A 78 -30.47 -27.97 -16.54
CA GLU A 78 -30.68 -29.43 -16.62
C GLU A 78 -32.17 -29.80 -16.56
N ASP A 79 -32.94 -29.17 -15.69
CA ASP A 79 -34.39 -29.40 -15.57
C ASP A 79 -35.15 -28.96 -16.82
N ALA A 80 -34.73 -27.87 -17.49
CA ALA A 80 -35.33 -27.40 -18.73
C ALA A 80 -35.02 -28.30 -19.95
N LEU A 81 -33.97 -29.12 -19.88
CA LEU A 81 -33.57 -30.06 -20.93
C LEU A 81 -34.16 -31.47 -20.76
N ARG A 82 -34.92 -31.71 -19.68
CA ARG A 82 -35.53 -32.99 -19.33
C ARG A 82 -37.00 -33.08 -19.75
#